data_AF-A0A3C1KMV9-F1
#
_entry.id   AF-A0A3C1KMV9-F1
#
_cell.length_a   1.000
_cell.length_b   1.000
_cell.length_c   1.000
_cell.angle_alpha   90.00
_cell.angle_beta   90.00
_cell.angle_gamma   90.00
#
_symmetry.space_group_name_H-M   'P 1'
#
loop_
_entity.id
_entity.type
_entity.pdbx_description
1 polymer ?
#
loop_
_entity_poly.entity_id
_entity_poly.type
_entity_poly.pdbx_seq_one_letter_code
_entity_poly.pdbx_strand_id
1 'polypeptide(L)'
;MIWQGWLSLGLVGAVLALLIATRLRPHVVMLAALTVLVTTGVLSAGQALAGFANEGLATVAAMFVVAGGIQASGGAELIVQRLLGRPA
;
A
#
# COMPACT_ATOMS: atom_id res chain seq x y z
N MET A 1 10.46 13.57 -23.42
CA MET A 1 9.08 13.51 -22.89
C MET A 1 8.24 12.39 -23.47
N ILE A 2 8.14 12.21 -24.80
CA ILE A 2 7.25 11.18 -25.40
C ILE A 2 7.62 9.75 -24.96
N TRP A 3 8.89 9.38 -25.05
CA TRP A 3 9.38 8.04 -24.64
C TRP A 3 9.06 7.69 -23.17
N GLN A 4 9.25 8.64 -22.26
CA GLN A 4 8.98 8.47 -20.82
C GLN A 4 7.48 8.24 -20.56
N GLY A 5 6.62 8.89 -21.35
CA GLY A 5 5.17 8.72 -21.28
C GLY A 5 4.74 7.32 -21.70
N TRP A 6 5.22 6.82 -22.85
CA TRP A 6 4.93 5.47 -23.31
C TRP A 6 5.46 4.40 -22.35
N LEU A 7 6.67 4.59 -21.80
CA LEU A 7 7.21 3.68 -20.79
C LEU A 7 6.34 3.65 -19.54
N SER A 8 5.97 4.82 -19.01
CA SER A 8 5.14 4.91 -17.79
C SER A 8 3.76 4.28 -18.01
N LEU A 9 3.13 4.55 -19.15
CA LEU A 9 1.82 4.00 -19.48
C LEU A 9 1.86 2.47 -19.65
N GLY A 10 2.86 1.97 -20.37
CA GLY A 10 3.09 0.54 -20.53
C GLY A 10 3.38 -0.15 -19.19
N LEU A 11 4.16 0.50 -18.32
CA LEU A 11 4.48 -0.02 -16.99
C LEU A 11 3.25 -0.08 -16.08
N VAL A 12 2.39 0.94 -16.09
CA VAL A 12 1.11 0.94 -15.36
C VAL A 12 0.21 -0.21 -15.85
N GLY A 13 0.09 -0.37 -17.17
CA GLY A 13 -0.66 -1.50 -17.75
C GLY A 13 -0.09 -2.86 -17.33
N ALA A 14 1.23 -3.01 -17.37
CA ALA A 14 1.91 -4.23 -16.94
C ALA A 14 1.69 -4.52 -15.45
N VAL A 15 1.80 -3.52 -14.57
CA VAL A 15 1.56 -3.66 -13.13
C VAL A 15 0.13 -4.10 -12.86
N LEU A 16 -0.87 -3.47 -13.49
CA LEU A 16 -2.27 -3.85 -13.34
C LEU A 16 -2.51 -5.29 -13.83
N ALA A 17 -1.99 -5.65 -15.01
CA ALA A 17 -2.09 -7.00 -15.52
C ALA A 17 -1.44 -8.02 -14.57
N LEU A 18 -0.28 -7.70 -14.00
CA LEU A 18 0.42 -8.59 -13.06
C LEU A 18 -0.37 -8.77 -11.77
N LEU A 19 -0.95 -7.70 -11.22
CA LEU A 19 -1.79 -7.77 -10.02
C LEU A 19 -3.08 -8.56 -10.24
N ILE A 20 -3.66 -8.50 -11.45
CA ILE A 20 -4.88 -9.23 -11.78
C ILE A 20 -4.57 -10.71 -12.06
N ALA A 21 -3.52 -11.00 -12.83
CA ALA A 21 -3.22 -12.34 -13.32
C ALA A 21 -2.41 -13.20 -12.35
N THR A 22 -1.73 -12.59 -11.36
CA THR A 22 -0.81 -13.32 -10.47
C THR A 22 -1.17 -13.15 -9.00
N ARG A 23 -0.72 -14.10 -8.16
CA ARG A 23 -0.79 -13.99 -6.69
C ARG A 23 0.46 -13.38 -6.08
N LEU A 24 1.24 -12.62 -6.86
CA LEU A 24 2.40 -11.91 -6.33
C LEU A 24 1.95 -10.92 -5.25
N ARG A 25 2.77 -10.77 -4.21
CA ARG A 25 2.48 -9.82 -3.14
C ARG A 25 2.47 -8.41 -3.74
N PRO A 26 1.40 -7.62 -3.59
CA PRO A 26 1.26 -6.33 -4.27
C PRO A 26 2.43 -5.38 -4.03
N HIS A 27 3.00 -5.38 -2.82
CA HIS A 27 4.17 -4.56 -2.48
C HIS A 27 5.40 -4.89 -3.33
N VAL A 28 5.62 -6.15 -3.70
CA VAL A 28 6.76 -6.56 -4.53
C VAL A 28 6.60 -6.03 -5.95
N VAL A 29 5.40 -6.15 -6.51
CA VAL A 29 5.08 -5.65 -7.86
C VAL A 29 5.24 -4.13 -7.91
N MET A 30 4.74 -3.42 -6.90
CA MET A 30 4.85 -1.97 -6.78
C MET A 30 6.31 -1.51 -6.61
N LEU A 31 7.09 -2.19 -5.76
CA LEU A 31 8.52 -1.87 -5.61
C LEU A 31 9.29 -2.11 -6.91
N ALA A 32 9.03 -3.21 -7.61
CA ALA A 32 9.69 -3.50 -8.88
C ALA A 32 9.41 -2.40 -9.92
N ALA A 33 8.15 -1.96 -10.05
CA ALA A 33 7.79 -0.86 -10.93
C ALA A 33 8.49 0.44 -10.54
N LEU A 34 8.55 0.76 -9.24
CA LEU A 34 9.28 1.93 -8.74
C LEU A 34 10.78 1.85 -9.06
N THR A 35 11.40 0.68 -8.87
CA THR A 35 12.81 0.44 -9.22
C THR A 35 13.06 0.66 -10.71
N VAL A 36 12.16 0.19 -11.59
CA VAL A 36 12.26 0.43 -13.04
C VAL A 36 12.18 1.93 -13.34
N LEU A 37 11.24 2.67 -12.75
CA LEU A 37 11.10 4.12 -12.99
C LEU A 37 12.31 4.93 -12.51
N VAL A 38 12.91 4.54 -11.38
CA VAL A 38 14.09 5.23 -10.83
C VAL A 38 15.34 4.90 -11.64
N THR A 39 15.56 3.63 -12.00
CA THR A 39 16.73 3.20 -12.79
C THR A 39 16.73 3.72 -14.22
N THR A 40 15.54 3.90 -14.82
CA THR A 40 15.38 4.52 -16.14
C THR A 40 15.48 6.05 -16.12
N GLY A 41 15.61 6.66 -14.93
CA GLY A 41 15.69 8.11 -14.76
C GLY A 41 14.40 8.86 -15.07
N VAL A 42 13.27 8.15 -15.21
CA VAL A 42 11.95 8.76 -15.37
C VAL A 42 11.51 9.43 -14.07
N LEU A 43 11.88 8.85 -12.95
CA LEU A 43 11.61 9.37 -11.61
C LEU A 43 12.92 9.58 -10.85
N SER A 44 13.10 10.76 -10.27
CA SER A 44 14.21 10.98 -9.33
C SER A 44 13.97 10.26 -8.00
N ALA A 45 15.03 9.96 -7.24
CA ALA A 45 14.92 9.35 -5.91
C ALA A 45 14.05 10.18 -4.95
N GLY A 46 14.14 11.51 -5.01
CA GLY A 46 13.30 12.40 -4.20
C GLY A 46 11.82 12.30 -4.55
N GLN A 47 11.48 12.21 -5.84
CA GLN A 47 10.09 12.03 -6.28
C GLN A 47 9.55 10.64 -5.95
N ALA A 48 10.40 9.60 -6.01
CA ALA A 48 10.06 8.25 -5.56
C ALA A 48 9.70 8.24 -4.06
N LEU A 49 10.51 8.90 -3.22
CA LEU A 49 10.28 9.02 -1.79
C LEU A 49 9.06 9.89 -1.45
N ALA A 50 8.78 10.92 -2.25
CA ALA A 50 7.59 11.76 -2.07
C ALA A 50 6.28 10.96 -2.14
N GLY A 51 6.24 9.88 -2.93
CA GLY A 51 5.09 8.96 -2.97
C GLY A 51 4.83 8.23 -1.65
N PHE A 52 5.86 8.00 -0.83
CA PHE A 52 5.72 7.43 0.52
C PHE A 52 5.28 8.46 1.56
N ALA A 53 5.50 9.75 1.33
CA ALA A 53 5.05 10.82 2.21
C ALA A 53 3.57 11.20 2.01
N ASN A 54 2.77 10.31 1.42
CA ASN A 54 1.36 10.55 1.13
C ASN A 54 0.53 10.60 2.43
N GLU A 55 -0.33 11.60 2.57
CA GLU A 55 -1.22 11.77 3.73
C GLU A 55 -2.14 10.54 3.94
N GLY A 56 -2.57 9.91 2.85
CA GLY A 56 -3.31 8.64 2.89
C GLY A 56 -2.52 7.49 3.52
N LEU A 57 -1.21 7.37 3.25
CA LEU A 57 -0.38 6.36 3.92
C LEU A 57 -0.26 6.68 5.41
N ALA A 58 -0.09 7.96 5.77
CA ALA A 58 0.03 8.39 7.16
C ALA A 58 -1.25 8.10 7.96
N THR A 59 -2.44 8.33 7.40
CA THR A 59 -3.72 8.03 8.06
C THR A 59 -3.91 6.52 8.27
N VAL A 60 -3.57 5.70 7.28
CA VAL A 60 -3.62 4.23 7.41
C VAL A 60 -2.63 3.75 8.49
N ALA A 61 -1.42 4.31 8.55
CA ALA A 61 -0.45 4.00 9.59
C ALA A 61 -0.98 4.34 10.99
N ALA A 62 -1.61 5.51 11.15
CA ALA A 62 -2.26 5.90 12.40
C ALA A 62 -3.37 4.93 12.81
N MET A 63 -4.20 4.48 11.86
CA MET A 63 -5.25 3.49 12.13
C MET A 63 -4.67 2.13 12.55
N PHE A 64 -3.53 1.71 12.00
CA PHE A 64 -2.86 0.50 12.47
C PHE A 64 -2.37 0.62 13.91
N VAL A 65 -1.84 1.78 14.30
CA VAL A 65 -1.44 2.05 15.71
C VAL A 65 -2.65 1.97 16.63
N VAL A 66 -3.76 2.62 16.25
CA VAL A 66 -5.02 2.59 17.02
C VAL A 66 -5.55 1.15 17.14
N ALA A 67 -5.60 0.42 16.03
CA ALA A 67 -6.04 -0.98 16.00
C ALA A 67 -5.17 -1.86 16.91
N GLY A 68 -3.85 -1.66 16.89
CA GLY A 68 -2.91 -2.33 17.78
C GLY A 68 -3.17 -2.02 19.26
N GLY A 69 -3.46 -0.76 19.60
CA GLY A 69 -3.83 -0.36 20.97
C GLY A 69 -5.14 -0.99 21.45
N ILE A 70 -6.14 -1.11 20.57
CA ILE A 70 -7.40 -1.79 20.86
C ILE A 70 -7.18 -3.29 21.11
N GLN A 71 -6.36 -3.95 20.28
CA GLN A 71 -6.03 -5.37 20.43
C GLN A 71 -5.23 -5.64 21.71
N ALA A 72 -4.22 -4.82 22.02
CA ALA A 72 -3.38 -5.00 23.20
C ALA A 72 -4.14 -4.78 24.53
N SER A 73 -5.18 -3.95 24.52
CA SER A 73 -6.01 -3.66 25.70
C SER A 73 -7.17 -4.64 25.92
N GLY A 74 -7.38 -5.61 25.02
CA GLY A 74 -8.60 -6.44 25.02
C GLY A 74 -9.87 -5.63 24.72
N GLY A 75 -9.73 -4.43 24.15
CA GLY A 75 -10.84 -3.56 23.79
C GLY A 75 -11.74 -4.19 22.73
N ALA A 76 -11.18 -4.99 21.83
CA ALA A 76 -11.93 -5.75 20.83
C ALA A 76 -12.88 -6.75 21.49
N GLU A 77 -12.39 -7.59 22.41
CA GLU A 77 -13.20 -8.54 23.18
C GLU A 77 -14.27 -7.83 24.01
N LEU A 78 -13.94 -6.67 24.61
CA LEU A 78 -14.89 -5.86 25.37
C LEU A 78 -16.05 -5.34 24.52
N ILE A 79 -15.78 -4.93 23.27
CA ILE A 79 -16.80 -4.49 22.32
C ILE A 79 -17.63 -5.68 21.85
N VAL A 80 -16.98 -6.80 21.51
CA VAL A 80 -17.65 -8.04 21.08
C VAL A 80 -18.59 -8.55 22.17
N GLN A 81 -18.13 -8.66 23.42
CA GLN A 81 -18.96 -9.14 24.53
C GLN A 81 -20.15 -8.21 24.84
N ARG A 82 -20.00 -6.89 24.63
CA ARG A 82 -21.08 -5.92 24.87
C ARG A 82 -22.11 -5.88 23.75
N LEU A 83 -21.70 -6.09 22.50
CA LEU A 83 -22.58 -6.00 21.33
C LEU A 83 -23.22 -7.34 20.95
N LEU A 84 -22.48 -8.46 21.04
CA LEU A 84 -22.97 -9.79 20.68
C LEU A 84 -23.51 -10.58 21.88
N GLY A 85 -23.26 -10.11 23.11
CA GLY A 85 -23.60 -10.86 24.32
C GLY A 85 -22.69 -12.07 24.53
N ARG A 86 -22.82 -12.72 25.69
CA ARG A 86 -22.03 -13.90 26.04
C ARG A 86 -22.62 -15.12 25.30
N PRO A 87 -21.82 -15.93 24.57
CA PRO A 87 -22.27 -17.28 24.25
C PRO A 87 -22.52 -18.02 25.56
N ALA A 88 -23.66 -18.73 25.63
CA ALA A 88 -24.11 -19.50 26.80
C ALA A 88 -23.15 -20.62 27.16
#